data_AF-A0A1H9HJB2-F1
#
_entry.id   AF-A0A1H9HJB2-F1
#
_cell.length_a   1.000
_cell.length_b   1.000
_cell.length_c   1.000
_cell.angle_alpha   90.00
_cell.angle_beta   90.00
_cell.angle_gamma   90.00
#
_symmetry.space_group_name_H-M   'P 1'
#
loop_
_entity.id
_entity.type
_entity.pdbx_description
1 polymer ?
#
loop_
_entity_poly.entity_id
_entity_poly.type
_entity_poly.pdbx_seq_one_letter_code
_entity_poly.pdbx_strand_id
1 'polypeptide(L)'
;MINKELMSRINYANHFANLLFKQIRGIELENKNSKDSIALRSFAIAHEHFLAIIFLMRGEFFSSSSSLLRCLYESYIRGLWVWQSATESEIEVVLDTGEFPKLSILDSVVMRYLSRERCI
;
A
#
# COMPACT_ATOMS: atom_id res chain seq x y z
N MET A 1 -16.42 11.24 -20.63
CA MET A 1 -17.73 11.17 -19.95
C MET A 1 -17.81 9.90 -19.13
N ILE A 2 -17.70 10.05 -17.81
CA ILE A 2 -17.87 8.98 -16.84
C ILE A 2 -19.33 8.45 -16.90
N ASN A 3 -19.49 7.14 -17.10
CA ASN A 3 -20.80 6.51 -17.05
C ASN A 3 -21.25 6.23 -15.59
N LYS A 4 -22.54 5.95 -15.39
CA LYS A 4 -23.10 5.71 -14.04
C LYS A 4 -22.40 4.56 -13.30
N GLU A 5 -21.97 3.53 -14.03
CA GLU A 5 -21.28 2.38 -13.46
C GLU A 5 -19.91 2.77 -12.90
N LEU A 6 -19.10 3.49 -13.68
CA LEU A 6 -17.79 3.96 -13.28
C LEU A 6 -17.88 4.92 -12.08
N MET A 7 -18.85 5.84 -12.06
CA MET A 7 -19.10 6.68 -10.89
C MET A 7 -19.44 5.84 -9.64
N SER A 8 -20.26 4.80 -9.78
CA SER A 8 -20.59 3.90 -8.66
C SER A 8 -19.35 3.22 -8.08
N ARG A 9 -18.47 2.71 -8.96
CA ARG A 9 -17.19 2.08 -8.55
C ARG A 9 -16.25 3.07 -7.86
N ILE A 10 -16.13 4.28 -8.39
CA ILE A 10 -15.33 5.36 -7.78
C ILE A 10 -15.87 5.72 -6.39
N ASN A 11 -17.18 5.84 -6.24
CA ASN A 11 -17.81 6.15 -4.95
C ASN A 11 -17.58 5.01 -3.93
N TYR A 12 -17.72 3.76 -4.37
CA TYR A 12 -17.42 2.60 -3.53
C TYR A 12 -15.95 2.58 -3.08
N ALA A 13 -15.01 2.78 -4.00
CA ALA A 13 -13.57 2.86 -3.70
C ALA A 13 -13.26 3.98 -2.68
N ASN A 14 -13.86 5.16 -2.87
CA ASN A 14 -13.71 6.28 -1.94
C ASN A 14 -14.30 5.96 -0.56
N HIS A 15 -15.47 5.31 -0.51
CA HIS A 15 -16.07 4.90 0.75
C HIS A 15 -15.17 3.91 1.51
N PHE A 16 -14.65 2.90 0.81
CA PHE A 16 -13.71 1.94 1.38
C PHE A 16 -12.45 2.61 1.94
N ALA A 17 -11.83 3.53 1.19
CA ALA A 17 -10.64 4.25 1.64
C ALA A 17 -10.89 5.01 2.96
N ASN A 18 -12.05 5.64 3.08
CA ASN A 18 -12.44 6.39 4.27
C ASN A 18 -12.77 5.47 5.45
N LEU A 19 -13.42 4.33 5.20
CA LEU A 19 -13.64 3.32 6.24
C LEU A 19 -12.32 2.77 6.78
N LEU A 20 -11.39 2.40 5.90
CA LEU A 20 -10.07 1.92 6.27
C LEU A 20 -9.34 2.95 7.15
N PHE A 21 -9.30 4.21 6.71
CA PHE A 21 -8.67 5.28 7.48
C PHE A 21 -9.33 5.49 8.84
N LYS A 22 -10.66 5.41 8.91
CA LYS A 22 -11.41 5.52 10.16
C LYS A 22 -11.07 4.39 11.15
N GLN A 23 -10.86 3.16 10.66
CA GLN A 23 -10.46 2.02 11.50
C GLN A 23 -9.03 2.17 12.04
N ILE A 24 -8.14 2.77 11.26
CA ILE A 24 -6.73 2.95 11.64
C ILE A 24 -6.54 4.16 12.56
N ARG A 25 -7.40 5.18 12.45
CA ARG A 25 -7.27 6.42 13.22
C ARG A 25 -7.39 6.18 14.72
N GLY A 26 -6.40 6.69 15.47
CA GLY A 26 -6.39 6.61 16.93
C GLY A 26 -5.75 5.34 17.49
N ILE A 27 -5.20 4.48 16.63
CA ILE A 27 -4.33 3.38 17.07
C ILE A 27 -3.00 3.99 17.49
N GLU A 28 -2.72 3.96 18.79
CA GLU A 28 -1.40 4.31 19.33
C GLU A 28 -0.45 3.11 19.15
N LEU A 29 0.73 3.37 18.58
CA LEU A 29 1.76 2.35 18.43
C LEU A 29 2.62 2.37 19.69
N GLU A 30 2.25 1.54 20.67
CA GLU A 30 2.87 1.48 21.99
C GLU A 30 4.32 0.96 21.99
N ASN A 31 4.78 0.33 20.89
CA ASN A 31 6.17 -0.11 20.72
C ASN A 31 6.67 0.21 19.31
N LYS A 32 7.37 1.35 19.17
CA LYS A 32 7.99 1.79 17.90
C LYS A 32 9.23 0.98 17.57
N ASN A 33 9.10 -0.33 17.29
CA ASN A 33 10.19 -1.00 16.60
C ASN A 33 10.27 -0.40 15.17
N SER A 34 11.48 -0.30 14.63
CA SER A 34 11.70 0.36 13.34
C SER A 34 10.96 -0.32 12.19
N LYS A 35 10.73 -1.64 12.31
CA LYS A 35 9.99 -2.45 11.35
C LYS A 35 8.54 -1.99 11.19
N ASP A 36 7.79 -1.84 12.28
CA ASP A 36 6.39 -1.42 12.27
C ASP A 36 6.25 0.01 11.76
N SER A 37 7.22 0.88 12.08
CA SER A 37 7.25 2.25 11.57
C SER A 37 7.42 2.31 10.05
N ILE A 38 8.36 1.52 9.49
CA ILE A 38 8.59 1.47 8.04
C ILE A 38 7.39 0.84 7.32
N ALA A 39 6.83 -0.25 7.87
CA ALA A 39 5.66 -0.90 7.29
C ALA A 39 4.48 0.07 7.24
N LEU A 40 4.18 0.74 8.36
CA LEU A 40 3.08 1.68 8.43
C LEU A 40 3.26 2.87 7.47
N ARG A 41 4.47 3.41 7.37
CA ARG A 41 4.77 4.48 6.40
C ARG A 41 4.50 4.02 4.97
N SER A 42 4.89 2.79 4.63
CA SER A 42 4.66 2.23 3.30
C SER A 42 3.17 2.04 3.00
N PHE A 43 2.38 1.57 3.99
CA PHE A 43 0.93 1.46 3.87
C PHE A 43 0.22 2.82 3.80
N ALA A 44 0.70 3.81 4.54
CA ALA A 44 0.18 5.18 4.46
C ALA A 44 0.38 5.76 3.05
N ILE A 45 1.56 5.60 2.46
CA ILE A 45 1.84 6.01 1.08
C ILE A 45 0.93 5.28 0.08
N ALA A 46 0.70 3.97 0.27
CA ALA A 46 -0.22 3.20 -0.56
C ALA A 46 -1.65 3.76 -0.48
N HIS A 47 -2.12 4.13 0.71
CA HIS A 47 -3.43 4.75 0.92
C HIS A 47 -3.53 6.13 0.27
N GLU A 48 -2.50 6.97 0.39
CA GLU A 48 -2.45 8.27 -0.27
C GLU A 48 -2.51 8.15 -1.80
N HIS A 49 -1.75 7.22 -2.39
CA HIS A 49 -1.81 6.95 -3.82
C HIS A 49 -3.20 6.45 -4.26
N PHE A 50 -3.87 5.63 -3.44
CA PHE A 50 -5.23 5.17 -3.72
C PHE A 50 -6.22 6.33 -3.79
N LEU A 51 -6.16 7.24 -2.81
CA LEU A 51 -6.98 8.45 -2.78
C LEU A 51 -6.70 9.36 -3.98
N ALA A 52 -5.43 9.53 -4.36
CA ALA A 52 -5.04 10.31 -5.53
C ALA A 52 -5.57 9.71 -6.84
N ILE A 53 -5.54 8.37 -6.99
CA ILE A 53 -6.15 7.67 -8.13
C ILE A 53 -7.64 7.99 -8.22
N ILE A 54 -8.37 7.85 -7.11
CA ILE A 54 -9.81 8.15 -7.06
C ILE A 54 -10.07 9.61 -7.46
N PHE A 55 -9.29 10.55 -6.92
CA PHE A 55 -9.40 11.97 -7.23
C PHE A 55 -9.19 12.25 -8.73
N LEU A 56 -8.13 11.69 -9.33
CA LEU A 56 -7.81 11.87 -10.75
C LEU A 56 -8.85 11.22 -11.67
N MET A 57 -9.36 10.04 -11.31
CA MET A 57 -10.41 9.36 -12.06
C MET A 57 -11.70 10.18 -12.09
N ARG A 58 -12.07 10.87 -11.00
CA ARG A 58 -13.23 11.78 -10.96
C ARG A 58 -13.07 12.98 -11.90
N GLY A 59 -11.84 13.45 -12.10
CA GLY A 59 -11.50 14.51 -13.04
C GLY A 59 -11.30 14.03 -14.49
N GLU A 60 -11.63 12.77 -14.81
CA GLU A 60 -11.37 12.14 -16.12
C GLU A 60 -9.88 12.14 -16.54
N PHE A 61 -8.95 12.30 -15.60
CA PHE A 61 -7.50 12.22 -15.84
C PHE A 61 -7.01 10.77 -15.80
N PHE A 62 -7.55 9.93 -16.70
CA PHE A 62 -7.33 8.48 -16.65
C PHE A 62 -5.85 8.10 -16.76
N SER A 63 -5.10 8.69 -17.69
CA SER A 63 -3.67 8.38 -17.85
C SER A 63 -2.85 8.70 -16.60
N SER A 64 -3.10 9.86 -15.97
CA SER A 64 -2.45 10.25 -14.71
C SER A 64 -2.87 9.35 -13.55
N SER A 65 -4.13 8.90 -13.52
CA SER A 65 -4.57 7.91 -12.53
C SER A 65 -3.86 6.57 -12.73
N SER A 66 -3.72 6.11 -13.99
CA SER A 66 -3.07 4.84 -14.31
C SER A 66 -1.58 4.85 -14.00
N SER A 67 -0.89 5.99 -14.14
CA SER A 67 0.53 6.08 -13.78
C SER A 67 0.79 5.86 -12.28
N LEU A 68 -0.21 6.13 -11.42
CA LEU A 68 -0.09 5.92 -9.98
C LEU A 68 -0.31 4.47 -9.53
N LEU A 69 -0.89 3.61 -10.38
CA LEU A 69 -1.14 2.20 -10.03
C LEU A 69 0.14 1.47 -9.62
N ARG A 70 1.26 1.76 -10.30
CA ARG A 70 2.56 1.18 -9.97
C ARG A 70 3.05 1.68 -8.60
N CYS A 71 2.94 2.97 -8.32
CA CYS A 71 3.35 3.56 -7.04
C CYS A 71 2.54 2.98 -5.87
N LEU A 72 1.22 2.84 -6.06
CA LEU A 72 0.33 2.17 -5.11
C LEU A 72 0.77 0.73 -4.85
N TYR A 73 0.99 -0.06 -5.90
CA TYR A 73 1.40 -1.45 -5.75
C TYR A 73 2.78 -1.59 -5.08
N GLU A 74 3.78 -0.81 -5.50
CA GLU A 74 5.13 -0.87 -4.93
C GLU A 74 5.13 -0.50 -3.44
N SER A 75 4.42 0.56 -3.06
CA SER A 75 4.31 0.97 -1.65
C SER A 75 3.60 -0.07 -0.79
N TYR A 76 2.53 -0.67 -1.31
CA TYR A 76 1.83 -1.77 -0.62
C TYR A 76 2.72 -2.99 -0.43
N ILE A 77 3.38 -3.46 -1.49
CA ILE A 77 4.27 -4.64 -1.43
C ILE A 77 5.45 -4.41 -0.50
N ARG A 78 6.04 -3.20 -0.49
CA ARG A 78 7.10 -2.83 0.46
C ARG A 78 6.60 -2.93 1.90
N GLY A 79 5.42 -2.36 2.20
CA GLY A 79 4.84 -2.45 3.55
C GLY A 79 4.58 -3.88 3.98
N LEU A 80 4.04 -4.71 3.09
CA LEU A 80 3.75 -6.11 3.36
C LEU A 80 5.03 -6.94 3.57
N TRP A 81 6.05 -6.74 2.74
CA TRP A 81 7.34 -7.39 2.91
C TRP A 81 8.00 -6.99 4.23
N VAL A 82 8.04 -5.69 4.55
CA VAL A 82 8.59 -5.21 5.84
C VAL A 82 7.86 -5.88 6.99
N TRP A 83 6.53 -5.90 6.97
CA TRP A 83 5.73 -6.44 8.06
C TRP A 83 5.91 -7.97 8.23
N GLN A 84 5.89 -8.72 7.13
CA GLN A 84 5.74 -10.18 7.17
C GLN A 84 6.99 -10.98 6.84
N SER A 85 8.01 -10.40 6.21
CA SER A 85 9.08 -11.18 5.59
C SER A 85 10.49 -10.62 5.74
N ALA A 86 10.64 -9.32 6.00
CA ALA A 86 11.94 -8.69 6.16
C ALA A 86 12.68 -9.17 7.42
N THR A 87 13.97 -9.45 7.28
CA THR A 87 14.88 -9.74 8.39
C THR A 87 15.34 -8.44 9.06
N GLU A 88 15.86 -8.52 10.28
CA GLU A 88 16.39 -7.34 10.99
C GLU A 88 17.52 -6.64 10.21
N SER A 89 18.43 -7.40 9.60
CA SER A 89 19.51 -6.84 8.78
C SER A 89 18.99 -6.13 7.52
N GLU A 90 17.92 -6.63 6.91
CA GLU A 90 17.28 -5.94 5.78
C GLU A 90 16.58 -4.66 6.22
N ILE A 91 15.98 -4.64 7.41
CA ILE A 91 15.39 -3.43 7.99
C ILE A 91 16.45 -2.37 8.27
N GLU A 92 17.61 -2.75 8.81
CA GLU A 92 18.74 -1.82 9.02
C GLU A 92 19.19 -1.17 7.70
N VAL A 93 19.34 -1.93 6.62
CA VAL A 93 19.68 -1.39 5.30
C VAL A 93 18.64 -0.37 4.83
N VAL A 94 17.35 -0.67 5.00
CA VAL A 94 16.27 0.26 4.62
C VAL A 94 16.31 1.54 5.46
N LEU A 95 16.63 1.46 6.75
CA LEU A 95 16.75 2.63 7.62
C LEU A 95 17.93 3.51 7.22
N ASP A 96 19.07 2.91 6.90
CA ASP A 96 20.30 3.63 6.59
C ASP A 96 20.27 4.26 5.20
N THR A 97 19.70 3.55 4.21
CA THR A 97 19.77 3.94 2.80
C THR A 97 18.45 4.44 2.23
N GLY A 98 17.32 4.07 2.83
CA GLY A 98 15.99 4.26 2.25
C GLY A 98 15.69 3.32 1.07
N GLU A 99 16.61 2.41 0.72
CA GLU A 99 16.46 1.51 -0.41
C GLU A 99 15.77 0.22 -0.02
N PHE A 100 14.76 -0.15 -0.81
CA PHE A 100 14.09 -1.43 -0.69
C PHE A 100 14.66 -2.44 -1.70
N PRO A 101 14.56 -3.75 -1.43
CA PRO A 101 14.85 -4.76 -2.44
C PRO A 101 14.07 -4.51 -3.74
N LYS A 102 14.64 -4.97 -4.86
CA LYS A 102 13.98 -4.88 -6.16
C LYS A 102 12.61 -5.52 -6.11
N LEU A 103 11.64 -4.92 -6.81
CA LEU A 103 10.25 -5.36 -6.81
C LEU A 103 10.09 -6.84 -7.19
N SER A 104 10.92 -7.35 -8.12
CA SER A 104 10.91 -8.77 -8.52
C SER A 104 11.22 -9.72 -7.36
N ILE A 105 12.07 -9.29 -6.42
CA ILE A 105 12.40 -10.06 -5.21
C ILE A 105 11.22 -9.97 -4.25
N LEU A 106 10.74 -8.76 -3.97
CA LEU A 106 9.63 -8.52 -3.04
C LEU A 106 8.37 -9.30 -3.43
N ASP A 107 7.98 -9.24 -4.70
CA ASP A 107 6.79 -9.92 -5.22
C ASP A 107 6.90 -11.44 -5.03
N SER A 108 8.08 -12.02 -5.32
CA SER A 108 8.30 -13.46 -5.12
C SER A 108 8.19 -13.91 -3.65
N VAL A 109 8.54 -13.04 -2.71
CA VAL A 109 8.51 -13.31 -1.27
C VAL A 109 7.08 -13.16 -0.75
N VAL A 110 6.41 -12.08 -1.12
CA VAL A 110 5.02 -11.82 -0.75
C VAL A 110 4.08 -12.88 -1.34
N MET A 111 4.24 -13.26 -2.60
CA MET A 111 3.41 -14.30 -3.22
C MET A 111 3.58 -15.65 -2.53
N ARG A 112 4.81 -15.98 -2.10
CA ARG A 112 5.05 -17.16 -1.27
C ARG A 112 4.33 -17.08 0.06
N TYR A 113 4.36 -15.94 0.74
CA TYR A 113 3.61 -15.73 1.97
C TYR A 113 2.08 -15.89 1.77
N LEU A 114 1.49 -15.18 0.80
CA LEU A 114 0.06 -15.22 0.50
C LEU A 114 -0.43 -16.60 0.00
N SER A 115 0.47 -17.41 -0.56
CA SER A 115 0.17 -18.79 -0.93
C SER A 115 0.10 -19.73 0.29
N ARG A 116 0.85 -19.42 1.35
CA ARG A 116 0.85 -20.21 2.60
C ARG A 116 -0.39 -19.93 3.46
N GLU A 117 -0.86 -18.69 3.52
CA GLU A 117 -2.08 -18.32 4.26
C GLU A 117 -3.37 -18.90 3.65
N ARG A 118 -3.36 -19.26 2.35
CA ARG A 118 -4.49 -19.91 1.68
C ARG A 118 -4.66 -21.40 2.01
N CYS A 119 -3.74 -21.98 2.80
CA CYS A 119 -3.80 -23.38 3.23
C CYS A 119 -4.33 -23.56 4.67
N ILE A 120 -4.89 -22.53 5.29
CA ILE A 120 -5.51 -22.57 6.62
C ILE A 120 -7.01 -22.36 6.49
#